data_AF-A0A6I9P2C5-F1
#
_entry.id   AF-A0A6I9P2C5-F1
#
_cell.length_a   1.000
_cell.length_b   1.000
_cell.length_c   1.000
_cell.angle_alpha   90.00
_cell.angle_beta   90.00
_cell.angle_gamma   90.00
#
_symmetry.space_group_name_H-M   'P 1'
#
loop_
_entity.id
_entity.type
_entity.pdbx_description
1 polymer ?
#
loop_
_entity_poly.entity_id
_entity_poly.type
_entity_poly.pdbx_seq_one_letter_code
_entity_poly.pdbx_strand_id
1 'polypeptide(L)'
;IKLLTPIFSFNNVPEEWEDVEGEDDDDMEEEEEEDDEEEEETMDQEEGDAAAVSAPRPAALPGSIPVTDCLFCSHHSKSLMKNVAHMTRVHSFFLPDLEFLVDLKGLMRYLGEKVGAGNVCLWCNEKGRSFYSAEAVQSHMTDKSHCKLFTDGDTALEFADFYDFRSSYPDRKEGEDAGKDKDELPDDQNLEYDDELLELTLPSGAKIGHRSLLRYYKQRFGAQKALVLSHNKNAVGRVMKQYRALGWGGDGGFAAMNHKQKDMQYVQKMKNKWMQKMGMRNNTILQAHFRLQIMF
;
A
#
# COMPACT_ATOMS: atom_id res chain seq x y z
N ILE A 1 23.31 53.84 -36.11
CA ILE A 1 22.59 53.55 -37.38
C ILE A 1 22.52 52.03 -37.52
N LYS A 2 21.29 51.50 -37.46
CA LYS A 2 20.76 50.23 -38.02
C LYS A 2 21.61 48.96 -37.86
N LEU A 3 21.24 48.07 -36.93
CA LEU A 3 20.25 46.97 -37.08
C LEU A 3 20.82 45.78 -37.89
N LEU A 4 20.90 44.59 -37.28
CA LEU A 4 20.13 43.38 -37.64
C LEU A 4 20.75 42.09 -37.08
N THR A 5 19.91 41.35 -36.36
CA THR A 5 19.99 39.93 -36.02
C THR A 5 19.71 39.04 -37.25
N PRO A 6 20.05 37.76 -37.16
CA PRO A 6 19.15 36.66 -37.59
C PRO A 6 19.02 35.65 -36.44
N ILE A 7 17.87 35.17 -35.94
CA ILE A 7 16.67 34.54 -36.52
C ILE A 7 16.98 33.42 -37.52
N PHE A 8 16.95 32.18 -37.02
CA PHE A 8 16.60 30.94 -37.76
C PHE A 8 15.96 30.00 -36.72
N SER A 9 14.64 30.01 -36.62
CA SER A 9 13.67 29.17 -37.35
C SER A 9 13.49 27.79 -36.71
N PHE A 10 12.37 27.71 -35.99
CA PHE A 10 11.62 26.50 -35.67
C PHE A 10 11.43 25.64 -36.93
N ASN A 11 11.84 24.38 -36.87
CA ASN A 11 11.30 23.35 -37.75
C ASN A 11 10.16 22.65 -37.02
N ASN A 12 8.96 23.01 -37.45
CA ASN A 12 7.70 22.29 -37.27
C ASN A 12 7.80 20.98 -38.05
N VAL A 13 7.57 19.85 -37.39
CA VAL A 13 7.32 18.55 -38.03
C VAL A 13 5.84 18.24 -37.77
N PRO A 14 4.99 18.15 -38.81
CA PRO A 14 3.60 17.73 -38.65
C PRO A 14 3.43 16.22 -38.84
N GLU A 15 2.38 15.72 -38.17
CA GLU A 15 1.53 14.56 -38.51
C GLU A 15 2.13 13.16 -38.60
N GLU A 16 1.60 12.24 -37.77
CA GLU A 16 0.80 11.09 -38.24
C GLU A 16 0.13 10.44 -37.01
N TRP A 17 -1.15 10.69 -36.78
CA TRP A 17 -1.98 9.86 -35.90
C TRP A 17 -2.97 9.16 -36.82
N GLU A 18 -2.81 7.84 -36.96
CA GLU A 18 -3.76 7.00 -37.68
C GLU A 18 -5.02 6.83 -36.83
N ASP A 19 -6.13 7.32 -37.38
CA ASP A 19 -7.49 7.01 -36.94
C ASP A 19 -7.82 5.55 -37.25
N VAL A 20 -8.26 4.80 -36.23
CA VAL A 20 -8.95 3.52 -36.40
C VAL A 20 -10.35 3.70 -35.82
N GLU A 21 -11.29 4.01 -36.71
CA GLU A 21 -12.70 3.68 -36.57
C GLU A 21 -12.98 2.37 -37.32
N GLY A 22 -13.89 1.55 -36.79
CA GLY A 22 -14.32 0.26 -37.32
C GLY A 22 -14.64 -0.67 -36.16
N GLU A 23 -15.86 -0.60 -35.62
CA GLU A 23 -16.99 -1.49 -35.98
C GLU A 23 -16.78 -2.89 -35.40
N ASP A 24 -17.52 -3.18 -34.33
CA ASP A 24 -18.08 -4.51 -34.07
C ASP A 24 -19.42 -4.28 -33.35
N ASP A 25 -20.46 -4.25 -34.19
CA ASP A 25 -21.83 -4.61 -33.86
C ASP A 25 -21.86 -6.04 -33.33
N ASP A 26 -22.61 -6.30 -32.26
CA ASP A 26 -23.29 -7.58 -32.06
C ASP A 26 -24.48 -7.37 -31.10
N ASP A 27 -25.64 -7.17 -31.73
CA ASP A 27 -26.99 -7.50 -31.24
C ASP A 27 -27.01 -8.91 -30.63
N MET A 28 -27.54 -9.09 -29.41
CA MET A 28 -28.28 -10.31 -29.09
C MET A 28 -29.14 -10.18 -27.82
N GLU A 29 -30.44 -10.10 -28.07
CA GLU A 29 -31.54 -10.85 -27.43
C GLU A 29 -31.98 -10.48 -25.99
N GLU A 30 -33.13 -9.78 -25.95
CA GLU A 30 -34.14 -9.85 -24.89
C GLU A 30 -34.63 -11.29 -24.72
N GLU A 31 -34.30 -11.93 -23.60
CA GLU A 31 -34.97 -13.18 -23.19
C GLU A 31 -36.23 -12.83 -22.40
N GLU A 32 -37.37 -12.93 -23.07
CA GLU A 32 -38.69 -13.10 -22.47
C GLU A 32 -38.78 -14.51 -21.86
N GLU A 33 -38.95 -14.60 -20.54
CA GLU A 33 -39.24 -15.88 -19.87
C GLU A 33 -40.75 -15.98 -19.64
N GLU A 34 -41.41 -16.72 -20.55
CA GLU A 34 -42.76 -17.29 -20.39
C GLU A 34 -42.69 -18.68 -19.71
N ASP A 35 -43.72 -18.93 -18.91
CA ASP A 35 -44.28 -20.20 -18.43
C ASP A 35 -43.53 -21.08 -17.40
N ASP A 36 -44.26 -21.39 -16.31
CA ASP A 36 -44.63 -22.78 -16.00
C ASP A 36 -45.68 -22.78 -14.86
N GLU A 37 -46.95 -22.92 -15.27
CA GLU A 37 -48.08 -23.29 -14.41
C GLU A 37 -48.03 -24.81 -14.16
N GLU A 38 -47.62 -25.24 -12.97
CA GLU A 38 -47.86 -26.61 -12.51
C GLU A 38 -48.93 -26.62 -11.42
N GLU A 39 -50.14 -27.02 -11.84
CA GLU A 39 -51.21 -27.52 -10.98
C GLU A 39 -50.81 -28.89 -10.43
N GLU A 40 -50.69 -29.03 -9.10
CA GLU A 40 -50.85 -30.32 -8.44
C GLU A 40 -51.94 -30.24 -7.37
N GLU A 41 -53.11 -30.76 -7.74
CA GLU A 41 -54.15 -31.21 -6.82
C GLU A 41 -53.73 -32.52 -6.15
N THR A 42 -53.60 -32.57 -4.81
CA THR A 42 -53.84 -33.81 -4.05
C THR A 42 -54.50 -33.57 -2.69
N MET A 43 -55.79 -33.92 -2.65
CA MET A 43 -56.64 -34.50 -1.60
C MET A 43 -56.48 -34.14 -0.10
N ASP A 44 -57.61 -33.66 0.42
CA ASP A 44 -58.09 -33.65 1.80
C ASP A 44 -57.70 -34.85 2.68
N GLN A 45 -57.31 -34.54 3.91
CA GLN A 45 -57.64 -35.34 5.10
C GLN A 45 -57.88 -34.40 6.28
N GLU A 46 -59.15 -34.15 6.57
CA GLU A 46 -59.60 -33.65 7.87
C GLU A 46 -59.42 -34.76 8.91
N GLU A 47 -58.89 -34.43 10.10
CA GLU A 47 -59.46 -34.79 11.41
C GLU A 47 -58.67 -34.11 12.56
N GLY A 48 -59.41 -33.59 13.54
CA GLY A 48 -59.07 -33.82 14.95
C GLY A 48 -58.28 -32.75 15.72
N ASP A 49 -59.03 -31.81 16.29
CA ASP A 49 -58.65 -30.88 17.36
C ASP A 49 -58.12 -31.59 18.65
N ALA A 50 -56.96 -31.18 19.19
CA ALA A 50 -56.62 -31.25 20.61
C ALA A 50 -55.28 -30.54 20.96
N ALA A 51 -55.42 -29.35 21.55
CA ALA A 51 -54.58 -28.61 22.49
C ALA A 51 -53.21 -29.16 22.99
N ALA A 52 -52.23 -28.22 22.97
CA ALA A 52 -51.08 -28.01 23.88
C ALA A 52 -49.95 -29.08 23.89
N VAL A 53 -48.67 -28.75 23.68
CA VAL A 53 -47.84 -27.76 24.40
C VAL A 53 -46.73 -27.26 23.44
N SER A 54 -46.81 -26.01 23.00
CA SER A 54 -45.74 -25.36 22.25
C SER A 54 -44.78 -24.64 23.20
N ALA A 55 -43.50 -24.94 23.06
CA ALA A 55 -42.41 -24.11 23.57
C ALA A 55 -42.61 -22.65 23.13
N PRO A 56 -42.21 -21.64 23.95
CA PRO A 56 -42.52 -20.25 23.67
C PRO A 56 -41.77 -19.79 22.41
N ARG A 57 -42.49 -19.71 21.30
CA ARG A 57 -42.07 -18.95 20.12
C ARG A 57 -42.00 -17.48 20.57
N PRO A 58 -40.86 -16.78 20.48
CA PRO A 58 -40.80 -15.39 20.91
C PRO A 58 -41.83 -14.61 20.11
N ALA A 59 -42.84 -14.09 20.80
CA ALA A 59 -43.91 -13.33 20.21
C ALA A 59 -43.30 -12.11 19.52
N ALA A 60 -43.50 -12.00 18.21
CA ALA A 60 -43.12 -10.84 17.43
C ALA A 60 -43.74 -9.61 18.11
N LEU A 61 -42.90 -8.64 18.49
CA LEU A 61 -43.37 -7.40 19.10
C LEU A 61 -44.33 -6.68 18.13
N PRO A 62 -45.39 -6.03 18.62
CA PRO A 62 -46.32 -5.31 17.76
C PRO A 62 -45.57 -4.20 17.00
N GLY A 63 -45.44 -4.36 15.69
CA GLY A 63 -44.71 -3.45 14.82
C GLY A 63 -43.46 -4.01 14.15
N SER A 64 -43.03 -5.24 14.46
CA SER A 64 -41.89 -5.86 13.76
C SER A 64 -42.24 -6.18 12.31
N ILE A 65 -41.41 -5.74 11.38
CA ILE A 65 -41.54 -6.09 9.95
C ILE A 65 -41.13 -7.57 9.79
N PRO A 66 -41.94 -8.42 9.13
CA PRO A 66 -41.59 -9.81 8.93
C PRO A 66 -40.42 -9.93 7.96
N VAL A 67 -39.65 -11.02 8.07
CA VAL A 67 -38.47 -11.26 7.23
C VAL A 67 -38.78 -11.41 5.73
N THR A 68 -40.05 -11.55 5.36
CA THR A 68 -40.55 -11.60 3.99
C THR A 68 -40.79 -10.21 3.38
N ASP A 69 -40.95 -9.18 4.21
CA ASP A 69 -41.22 -7.81 3.77
C ASP A 69 -39.92 -7.01 3.67
N CYS A 70 -39.86 -6.13 2.67
CA CYS A 70 -38.73 -5.22 2.52
C CYS A 70 -38.68 -4.24 3.71
N LEU A 71 -37.47 -4.00 4.23
CA LEU A 71 -37.30 -3.07 5.36
C LEU A 71 -37.49 -1.60 4.97
N PHE A 72 -37.33 -1.26 3.69
CA PHE A 72 -37.28 0.13 3.20
C PHE A 72 -38.49 0.51 2.35
N CYS A 73 -39.32 -0.45 1.94
CA CYS A 73 -40.45 -0.26 1.03
C CYS A 73 -41.60 -1.19 1.37
N SER A 74 -42.78 -0.93 0.78
CA SER A 74 -43.99 -1.75 0.92
C SER A 74 -43.98 -3.04 0.07
N HIS A 75 -42.80 -3.49 -0.39
CA HIS A 75 -42.68 -4.68 -1.22
C HIS A 75 -42.64 -5.96 -0.37
N HIS A 76 -43.54 -6.90 -0.65
CA HIS A 76 -43.60 -8.22 -0.04
C HIS A 76 -42.94 -9.27 -0.95
N SER A 77 -42.04 -10.08 -0.39
CA SER A 77 -41.35 -11.15 -1.11
C SER A 77 -41.75 -12.53 -0.58
N LYS A 78 -41.91 -13.49 -1.50
CA LYS A 78 -42.28 -14.88 -1.16
C LYS A 78 -41.21 -15.64 -0.36
N SER A 79 -39.94 -15.23 -0.45
CA SER A 79 -38.82 -15.86 0.26
C SER A 79 -37.82 -14.84 0.78
N LEU A 80 -37.10 -15.20 1.85
CA LEU A 80 -36.06 -14.37 2.46
C LEU A 80 -34.96 -14.00 1.45
N MET A 81 -34.52 -14.97 0.65
CA MET A 81 -33.45 -14.76 -0.34
C MET A 81 -33.89 -13.77 -1.44
N LYS A 82 -35.14 -13.86 -1.90
CA LYS A 82 -35.69 -12.90 -2.87
C LYS A 82 -35.85 -11.51 -2.24
N ASN A 83 -36.22 -11.43 -0.96
CA ASN A 83 -36.30 -10.16 -0.23
C ASN A 83 -34.93 -9.47 -0.14
N VAL A 84 -33.90 -10.21 0.27
CA VAL A 84 -32.53 -9.67 0.35
C VAL A 84 -32.04 -9.27 -1.04
N ALA A 85 -32.32 -10.04 -2.09
CA ALA A 85 -31.98 -9.68 -3.47
C ALA A 85 -32.72 -8.42 -3.97
N HIS A 86 -33.96 -8.20 -3.54
CA HIS A 86 -34.69 -6.96 -3.81
C HIS A 86 -34.05 -5.78 -3.07
N MET A 87 -33.71 -5.96 -1.79
CA MET A 87 -33.06 -4.92 -0.98
C MET A 87 -31.67 -4.54 -1.51
N THR A 88 -30.90 -5.49 -2.04
CA THR A 88 -29.58 -5.21 -2.65
C THR A 88 -29.72 -4.48 -3.98
N ARG A 89 -30.70 -4.84 -4.83
CA ARG A 89 -30.89 -4.23 -6.15
C ARG A 89 -31.56 -2.86 -6.10
N VAL A 90 -32.68 -2.74 -5.38
CA VAL A 90 -33.50 -1.52 -5.36
C VAL A 90 -32.99 -0.51 -4.34
N HIS A 91 -32.54 -0.99 -3.18
CA HIS A 91 -32.13 -0.12 -2.07
C HIS A 91 -30.63 -0.08 -1.84
N SER A 92 -29.83 -0.79 -2.65
CA SER A 92 -28.37 -0.90 -2.47
C SER A 92 -27.98 -1.30 -1.04
N PHE A 93 -28.80 -2.14 -0.41
CA PHE A 93 -28.52 -2.66 0.92
C PHE A 93 -27.45 -3.72 0.85
N PHE A 94 -26.32 -3.46 1.51
CA PHE A 94 -25.21 -4.40 1.60
C PHE A 94 -25.01 -4.83 3.05
N LEU A 95 -24.89 -6.13 3.24
CA LEU A 95 -24.48 -6.73 4.50
C LEU A 95 -22.95 -6.82 4.52
N PRO A 96 -22.28 -6.23 5.53
CA PRO A 96 -20.85 -6.42 5.74
C PRO A 96 -20.53 -7.90 5.97
N ASP A 97 -19.34 -8.34 5.53
CA ASP A 97 -18.74 -9.60 5.97
C ASP A 97 -19.67 -10.84 5.87
N LEU A 98 -20.34 -11.01 4.72
CA LEU A 98 -21.25 -12.13 4.44
C LEU A 98 -20.62 -13.52 4.66
N GLU A 99 -19.30 -13.64 4.52
CA GLU A 99 -18.56 -14.90 4.71
C GLU A 99 -18.56 -15.38 6.16
N PHE A 100 -18.70 -14.46 7.13
CA PHE A 100 -18.66 -14.73 8.56
C PHE A 100 -20.05 -14.73 9.21
N LEU A 101 -21.11 -14.65 8.40
CA LEU A 101 -22.48 -14.51 8.88
C LEU A 101 -23.10 -15.91 9.10
N VAL A 102 -23.37 -16.26 10.36
CA VAL A 102 -23.90 -17.59 10.74
C VAL A 102 -25.43 -17.63 10.65
N ASP A 103 -26.11 -16.56 11.09
CA ASP A 103 -27.58 -16.51 11.11
C ASP A 103 -28.16 -15.28 10.39
N LEU A 104 -28.38 -15.43 9.07
CA LEU A 104 -29.02 -14.42 8.23
C LEU A 104 -30.46 -14.14 8.68
N LYS A 105 -31.18 -15.17 9.11
CA LYS A 105 -32.58 -15.07 9.46
C LYS A 105 -32.74 -14.32 10.79
N GLY A 106 -31.87 -14.58 11.75
CA GLY A 106 -31.78 -13.88 13.02
C GLY A 106 -31.46 -12.40 12.81
N LEU A 107 -30.45 -12.09 12.00
CA LEU A 107 -30.07 -10.72 11.69
C LEU A 107 -31.22 -9.94 11.03
N MET A 108 -31.86 -10.52 10.01
CA MET A 108 -32.99 -9.87 9.32
C MET A 108 -34.19 -9.65 10.24
N ARG A 109 -34.47 -10.57 11.17
CA ARG A 109 -35.52 -10.40 12.18
C ARG A 109 -35.19 -9.24 13.12
N TYR A 110 -33.95 -9.14 13.57
CA TYR A 110 -33.49 -8.06 14.44
C TYR A 110 -33.58 -6.69 13.74
N LEU A 111 -33.16 -6.60 12.48
CA LEU A 111 -33.29 -5.38 11.69
C LEU A 111 -34.76 -4.99 11.46
N GLY A 112 -35.64 -5.97 11.24
CA GLY A 112 -37.09 -5.76 11.14
C GLY A 112 -37.71 -5.25 12.43
N GLU A 113 -37.19 -5.67 13.59
CA GLU A 113 -37.59 -5.14 14.90
C GLU A 113 -37.06 -3.71 15.11
N LYS A 114 -35.80 -3.44 14.73
CA LYS A 114 -35.16 -2.12 14.89
C LYS A 114 -35.84 -1.03 14.05
N VAL A 115 -36.18 -1.34 12.79
CA VAL A 115 -36.88 -0.41 11.89
C VAL A 115 -38.38 -0.33 12.20
N GLY A 116 -39.03 -1.47 12.42
CA GLY A 116 -40.48 -1.54 12.60
C GLY A 116 -40.96 -1.15 13.99
N ALA A 117 -40.46 -1.82 15.04
CA ALA A 117 -40.87 -1.58 16.43
C ALA A 117 -40.08 -0.41 17.06
N GLY A 118 -38.78 -0.32 16.76
CA GLY A 118 -37.92 0.74 17.27
C GLY A 118 -38.11 2.08 16.58
N ASN A 119 -38.64 2.10 15.35
CA ASN A 119 -38.66 3.28 14.49
C ASN A 119 -37.29 4.00 14.41
N VAL A 120 -36.20 3.22 14.36
CA VAL A 120 -34.83 3.74 14.32
C VAL A 120 -34.20 3.48 12.96
N CYS A 121 -33.53 4.50 12.42
CA CYS A 121 -32.75 4.40 11.19
C CYS A 121 -31.42 3.65 11.44
N LEU A 122 -31.13 2.64 10.61
CA LEU A 122 -29.96 1.76 10.73
C LEU A 122 -28.60 2.48 10.64
N TRP A 123 -28.57 3.63 9.97
CA TRP A 123 -27.35 4.43 9.81
C TRP A 123 -27.20 5.52 10.87
N CYS A 124 -28.30 6.23 11.18
CA CYS A 124 -28.25 7.34 12.14
C CYS A 124 -28.20 6.89 13.60
N ASN A 125 -28.73 5.70 13.90
CA ASN A 125 -28.90 5.20 15.27
C ASN A 125 -29.44 6.31 16.20
N GLU A 126 -28.86 6.44 17.40
CA GLU A 126 -29.26 7.43 18.41
C GLU A 126 -28.83 8.87 18.11
N LYS A 127 -27.89 9.06 17.17
CA LYS A 127 -27.45 10.41 16.74
C LYS A 127 -28.45 11.05 15.77
N GLY A 128 -29.46 10.30 15.33
CA GLY A 128 -30.48 10.70 14.37
C GLY A 128 -31.70 11.39 14.97
N ARG A 129 -32.63 11.76 14.10
CA ARG A 129 -33.99 12.11 14.51
C ARG A 129 -34.69 10.83 14.97
N SER A 130 -35.42 10.89 16.08
CA SER A 130 -36.40 9.85 16.41
C SER A 130 -37.60 9.95 15.48
N PHE A 131 -38.10 8.81 15.01
CA PHE A 131 -39.30 8.74 14.18
C PHE A 131 -40.46 8.15 14.98
N TYR A 132 -41.67 8.54 14.60
CA TYR A 132 -42.90 8.12 15.30
C TYR A 132 -43.67 7.04 14.54
N SER A 133 -43.26 6.71 13.31
CA SER A 133 -43.86 5.67 12.47
C SER A 133 -42.82 4.99 11.58
N ALA A 134 -43.05 3.73 11.24
CA ALA A 134 -42.15 2.97 10.37
C ALA A 134 -42.06 3.57 8.97
N GLU A 135 -43.18 4.10 8.44
CA GLU A 135 -43.23 4.80 7.15
C GLU A 135 -42.33 6.06 7.14
N ALA A 136 -42.27 6.80 8.26
CA ALA A 136 -41.40 7.96 8.39
C ALA A 136 -39.92 7.57 8.43
N VAL A 137 -39.59 6.41 9.01
CA VAL A 137 -38.23 5.85 8.97
C VAL A 137 -37.88 5.40 7.55
N GLN A 138 -38.77 4.66 6.89
CA GLN A 138 -38.55 4.14 5.55
C GLN A 138 -38.30 5.26 4.53
N SER A 139 -39.17 6.27 4.51
CA SER A 139 -38.99 7.48 3.69
C SER A 139 -37.69 8.21 4.01
N HIS A 140 -37.32 8.35 5.29
CA HIS A 140 -36.04 8.93 5.66
C HIS A 140 -34.85 8.12 5.14
N MET A 141 -34.93 6.78 5.19
CA MET A 141 -33.88 5.88 4.75
C MET A 141 -33.73 5.92 3.23
N THR A 142 -34.83 5.97 2.48
CA THR A 142 -34.80 6.10 1.02
C THR A 142 -34.30 7.48 0.58
N ASP A 143 -34.80 8.56 1.19
CA ASP A 143 -34.47 9.94 0.79
C ASP A 143 -33.00 10.28 1.04
N LYS A 144 -32.44 9.76 2.13
CA LYS A 144 -31.03 9.97 2.50
C LYS A 144 -30.12 8.84 2.05
N SER A 145 -30.64 7.80 1.41
CA SER A 145 -29.91 6.57 1.10
C SER A 145 -29.22 5.94 2.32
N HIS A 146 -29.85 6.04 3.51
CA HIS A 146 -29.41 5.40 4.75
C HIS A 146 -29.79 3.90 4.80
N CYS A 147 -29.89 3.26 3.64
CA CYS A 147 -30.17 1.84 3.48
C CYS A 147 -28.88 1.01 3.64
N LYS A 148 -27.97 1.41 4.52
CA LYS A 148 -26.71 0.72 4.81
C LYS A 148 -26.63 0.45 6.29
N LEU A 149 -26.06 -0.70 6.65
CA LEU A 149 -25.81 -1.02 8.04
C LEU A 149 -24.57 -0.27 8.52
N PHE A 150 -24.72 0.52 9.58
CA PHE A 150 -23.58 1.12 10.26
C PHE A 150 -22.99 0.10 11.22
N THR A 151 -21.75 -0.32 10.96
CA THR A 151 -21.01 -1.30 11.78
C THR A 151 -19.80 -0.70 12.47
N ASP A 152 -19.63 0.63 12.45
CA ASP A 152 -18.51 1.26 13.13
C ASP A 152 -18.83 1.52 14.62
N GLY A 153 -17.82 1.34 15.47
CA GLY A 153 -17.90 1.63 16.91
C GLY A 153 -18.85 0.72 17.69
N ASP A 154 -19.58 1.29 18.66
CA ASP A 154 -20.43 0.53 19.61
C ASP A 154 -21.52 -0.30 18.94
N THR A 155 -21.95 0.09 17.74
CA THR A 155 -23.00 -0.62 16.98
C THR A 155 -22.54 -1.98 16.48
N ALA A 156 -21.23 -2.19 16.26
CA ALA A 156 -20.68 -3.50 15.92
C ALA A 156 -20.98 -4.53 17.01
N LEU A 157 -21.01 -4.09 18.27
CA LEU A 157 -21.22 -4.95 19.43
C LEU A 157 -22.65 -5.51 19.48
N GLU A 158 -23.64 -4.75 18.98
CA GLU A 158 -25.05 -5.19 18.92
C GLU A 158 -25.24 -6.35 17.93
N PHE A 159 -24.43 -6.39 16.86
CA PHE A 159 -24.54 -7.39 15.80
C PHE A 159 -23.61 -8.58 16.01
N ALA A 160 -22.69 -8.52 16.98
CA ALA A 160 -21.64 -9.52 17.19
C ALA A 160 -22.17 -10.95 17.37
N ASP A 161 -23.35 -11.12 17.99
CA ASP A 161 -23.96 -12.44 18.22
C ASP A 161 -24.35 -13.18 16.92
N PHE A 162 -24.48 -12.46 15.79
CA PHE A 162 -24.86 -13.05 14.50
C PHE A 162 -23.67 -13.40 13.59
N TYR A 163 -22.46 -12.96 13.95
CA TYR A 163 -21.23 -13.17 13.18
C TYR A 163 -20.25 -14.06 13.93
N ASP A 164 -19.59 -14.97 13.20
CA ASP A 164 -18.52 -15.81 13.73
C ASP A 164 -17.20 -15.50 13.01
N PHE A 165 -16.36 -14.70 13.68
CA PHE A 165 -15.02 -14.35 13.19
C PHE A 165 -13.95 -15.37 13.60
N ARG A 166 -14.30 -16.51 14.22
CA ARG A 166 -13.32 -17.52 14.66
C ARG A 166 -12.49 -18.05 13.50
N SER A 167 -13.05 -18.13 12.29
CA SER A 167 -12.36 -18.58 11.09
C SER A 167 -11.34 -17.58 10.53
N SER A 168 -11.41 -16.29 10.91
CA SER A 168 -10.48 -15.25 10.44
C SER A 168 -9.15 -15.23 11.19
N TYR A 169 -9.07 -15.91 12.34
CA TYR A 169 -7.87 -15.97 13.19
C TYR A 169 -7.23 -17.36 13.11
N PRO A 170 -6.38 -17.65 12.11
CA PRO A 170 -5.71 -18.96 11.96
C PRO A 170 -4.78 -19.32 13.13
N ASP A 171 -4.41 -18.34 13.96
CA ASP A 171 -3.58 -18.54 15.15
C ASP A 171 -4.37 -18.98 16.41
N ARG A 172 -5.71 -19.02 16.35
CA ARG A 172 -6.53 -19.51 17.47
C ARG A 172 -6.57 -21.05 17.41
N LYS A 173 -5.71 -21.71 18.19
CA LYS A 173 -5.70 -23.17 18.32
C LYS A 173 -7.11 -23.73 18.58
N GLU A 174 -7.55 -24.67 17.75
CA GLU A 174 -8.76 -25.46 17.97
C GLU A 174 -8.68 -26.17 19.33
N GLY A 175 -9.45 -25.72 20.33
CA GLY A 175 -9.49 -26.36 21.65
C GLY A 175 -9.88 -25.49 22.85
N GLU A 176 -9.93 -24.17 22.72
CA GLU A 176 -10.45 -23.30 23.80
C GLU A 176 -11.97 -23.12 23.68
N ASP A 177 -12.69 -24.11 24.19
CA ASP A 177 -14.14 -24.02 24.37
C ASP A 177 -14.51 -23.23 25.64
N ALA A 178 -15.45 -22.32 25.45
CA ALA A 178 -16.32 -21.64 26.41
C ALA A 178 -15.94 -21.68 27.91
N GLY A 179 -14.95 -20.91 28.33
CA GLY A 179 -14.51 -20.96 29.73
C GLY A 179 -13.67 -19.82 30.26
N LYS A 180 -14.04 -18.57 29.98
CA LYS A 180 -13.77 -17.44 30.89
C LYS A 180 -12.29 -17.24 31.31
N ASP A 181 -11.44 -16.89 30.35
CA ASP A 181 -10.30 -16.00 30.61
C ASP A 181 -10.43 -14.81 29.66
N LYS A 182 -10.85 -13.68 30.22
CA LYS A 182 -11.22 -12.45 29.51
C LYS A 182 -10.09 -11.42 29.47
N ASP A 183 -8.85 -11.80 29.81
CA ASP A 183 -7.81 -10.80 30.13
C ASP A 183 -6.44 -11.03 29.45
N GLU A 184 -6.29 -11.99 28.54
CA GLU A 184 -5.02 -12.14 27.80
C GLU A 184 -5.30 -12.24 26.29
N LEU A 185 -5.52 -11.08 25.68
CA LEU A 185 -5.23 -10.90 24.26
C LEU A 185 -3.76 -11.28 24.07
N PRO A 186 -3.40 -12.19 23.14
CA PRO A 186 -2.01 -12.46 22.87
C PRO A 186 -1.37 -11.16 22.33
N ASP A 187 -0.52 -10.54 23.14
CA ASP A 187 0.33 -9.36 22.83
C ASP A 187 1.36 -9.64 21.70
N ASP A 188 1.19 -10.70 20.94
CA ASP A 188 2.22 -11.23 20.06
C ASP A 188 1.84 -10.99 18.60
N GLN A 189 1.92 -9.72 18.22
CA GLN A 189 2.27 -9.22 16.88
C GLN A 189 2.34 -7.68 16.96
N ASN A 190 3.34 -7.19 17.72
CA ASN A 190 3.56 -5.77 18.02
C ASN A 190 3.53 -4.89 16.77
N LEU A 191 2.39 -4.24 16.55
CA LEU A 191 2.29 -3.02 15.75
C LEU A 191 2.99 -1.92 16.55
N GLU A 192 4.31 -1.84 16.44
CA GLU A 192 5.10 -0.81 17.11
C GLU A 192 5.10 0.44 16.23
N TYR A 193 4.43 1.49 16.72
CA TYR A 193 4.45 2.81 16.13
C TYR A 193 5.54 3.64 16.80
N ASP A 194 6.57 3.99 16.03
CA ASP A 194 7.63 4.87 16.50
C ASP A 194 7.25 6.33 16.20
N ASP A 195 6.78 7.04 17.24
CA ASP A 195 6.39 8.46 17.19
C ASP A 195 7.54 9.37 16.73
N GLU A 196 8.80 8.99 17.00
CA GLU A 196 9.98 9.79 16.70
C GLU A 196 10.43 9.62 15.24
N LEU A 197 10.43 8.38 14.75
CA LEU A 197 10.78 8.07 13.36
C LEU A 197 9.60 8.23 12.39
N LEU A 198 8.37 8.37 12.90
CA LEU A 198 7.13 8.39 12.10
C LEU A 198 7.03 7.15 11.20
N GLU A 199 7.39 5.99 11.75
CA GLU A 199 7.40 4.68 11.10
C GLU A 199 6.46 3.73 11.85
N LEU A 200 5.67 2.96 11.10
CA LEU A 200 4.87 1.84 11.61
C LEU A 200 5.55 0.54 11.22
N THR A 201 5.92 -0.27 12.20
CA THR A 201 6.40 -1.64 11.97
C THR A 201 5.21 -2.60 11.98
N LEU A 202 5.11 -3.43 10.95
CA LEU A 202 4.06 -4.42 10.84
C LEU A 202 4.52 -5.73 11.48
N PRO A 203 3.57 -6.59 11.88
CA PRO A 203 3.83 -7.97 12.26
C PRO A 203 4.63 -8.78 11.23
N SER A 204 4.52 -8.42 9.95
CA SER A 204 5.31 -9.00 8.85
C SER A 204 6.78 -8.54 8.81
N GLY A 205 7.19 -7.66 9.72
CA GLY A 205 8.52 -7.02 9.74
C GLY A 205 8.68 -5.86 8.75
N ALA A 206 7.65 -5.55 7.96
CA ALA A 206 7.67 -4.42 7.03
C ALA A 206 7.57 -3.08 7.77
N LYS A 207 8.29 -2.07 7.30
CA LYS A 207 8.23 -0.70 7.83
C LYS A 207 7.46 0.21 6.89
N ILE A 208 6.38 0.82 7.36
CA ILE A 208 5.57 1.78 6.62
C ILE A 208 5.83 3.19 7.15
N GLY A 209 6.25 4.10 6.27
CA GLY A 209 6.49 5.50 6.63
C GLY A 209 5.22 6.35 6.65
N HIS A 210 5.22 7.41 7.47
CA HIS A 210 4.10 8.35 7.56
C HIS A 210 3.94 9.25 6.32
N ARG A 211 2.68 9.59 5.97
CA ARG A 211 2.34 10.45 4.81
C ARG A 211 3.01 11.82 4.81
N SER A 212 3.34 12.37 5.97
CA SER A 212 4.04 13.67 6.08
C SER A 212 5.43 13.66 5.44
N LEU A 213 6.08 12.49 5.36
CA LEU A 213 7.42 12.32 4.82
C LEU A 213 7.42 11.96 3.32
N LEU A 214 6.26 11.95 2.66
CA LEU A 214 6.10 11.54 1.25
C LEU A 214 7.02 12.33 0.30
N ARG A 215 7.28 13.61 0.58
CA ARG A 215 8.21 14.44 -0.19
C ARG A 215 9.63 13.87 -0.17
N TYR A 216 10.07 13.37 0.99
CA TYR A 216 11.40 12.78 1.17
C TYR A 216 11.45 11.37 0.61
N TYR A 217 10.38 10.57 0.74
CA TYR A 217 10.32 9.24 0.14
C TYR A 217 10.35 9.26 -1.39
N LYS A 218 9.84 10.33 -2.02
CA LYS A 218 9.94 10.56 -3.47
C LYS A 218 11.32 11.07 -3.92
N GLN A 219 12.19 11.46 -2.99
CA GLN A 219 13.51 11.99 -3.32
C GLN A 219 14.44 10.87 -3.78
N ARG A 220 14.97 11.01 -5.00
CA ARG A 220 16.00 10.11 -5.52
C ARG A 220 17.35 10.77 -5.30
N PHE A 221 18.12 10.30 -4.32
CA PHE A 221 19.52 10.71 -4.19
C PHE A 221 20.32 10.09 -5.34
N GLY A 222 21.20 10.88 -5.96
CA GLY A 222 22.12 10.36 -6.96
C GLY A 222 23.02 9.27 -6.36
N ALA A 223 23.44 8.31 -7.19
CA ALA A 223 24.34 7.24 -6.75
C ALA A 223 25.56 7.82 -6.02
N GLN A 224 25.85 7.30 -4.82
CA GLN A 224 27.02 7.74 -4.08
C GLN A 224 28.26 7.54 -4.94
N LYS A 225 28.98 8.64 -5.21
CA LYS A 225 30.28 8.58 -5.87
C LYS A 225 31.25 7.93 -4.89
N ALA A 226 31.34 6.61 -4.93
CA ALA A 226 32.39 5.87 -4.24
C ALA A 226 33.73 6.45 -4.71
N LEU A 227 34.48 7.07 -3.80
CA LEU A 227 35.82 7.56 -4.07
C LEU A 227 36.72 6.35 -4.26
N VAL A 228 36.80 5.87 -5.49
CA VAL A 228 37.75 4.82 -5.85
C VAL A 228 39.15 5.39 -5.62
N LEU A 229 39.89 4.80 -4.67
CA LEU A 229 41.30 5.09 -4.45
C LEU A 229 42.10 4.67 -5.69
N SER A 230 42.10 5.53 -6.70
CA SER A 230 42.89 5.35 -7.90
C SER A 230 44.36 5.50 -7.53
N HIS A 231 45.11 4.40 -7.60
CA HIS A 231 46.57 4.44 -7.42
C HIS A 231 47.17 5.26 -8.55
N ASN A 232 47.54 6.50 -8.22
CA ASN A 232 47.70 7.57 -9.19
C ASN A 232 49.12 7.56 -9.77
N LYS A 233 49.34 6.78 -10.84
CA LYS A 233 50.63 6.77 -11.57
C LYS A 233 51.02 8.16 -12.13
N ASN A 234 50.04 9.08 -12.23
CA ASN A 234 50.19 10.41 -12.84
C ASN A 234 49.87 11.56 -11.86
N ALA A 235 50.24 11.42 -10.58
CA ALA A 235 49.99 12.43 -9.54
C ALA A 235 50.57 13.81 -9.92
N VAL A 236 51.79 13.83 -10.47
CA VAL A 236 52.48 15.06 -10.89
C VAL A 236 51.71 15.79 -12.00
N GLY A 237 51.15 15.06 -12.97
CA GLY A 237 50.36 15.66 -14.06
C GLY A 237 49.05 16.29 -13.57
N ARG A 238 48.42 15.72 -12.54
CA ARG A 238 47.21 16.28 -11.93
C ARG A 238 47.52 17.56 -11.15
N VAL A 239 48.59 17.55 -10.37
CA VAL A 239 49.10 18.72 -9.65
C VAL A 239 49.49 19.83 -10.64
N MET A 240 50.14 19.49 -11.75
CA MET A 240 50.48 20.45 -12.80
C MET A 240 49.25 21.09 -13.45
N LYS A 241 48.18 20.31 -13.68
CA LYS A 241 46.88 20.83 -14.17
C LYS A 241 46.22 21.76 -13.15
N GLN A 242 46.29 21.43 -11.86
CA GLN A 242 45.80 22.29 -10.78
C GLN A 242 46.57 23.61 -10.73
N TYR A 243 47.90 23.57 -10.80
CA TYR A 243 48.71 24.80 -10.84
C TYR A 243 48.42 25.66 -12.08
N ARG A 244 48.24 25.05 -13.27
CA ARG A 244 47.80 25.78 -14.46
C ARG A 244 46.42 26.43 -14.30
N ALA A 245 45.46 25.72 -13.69
CA ALA A 245 44.12 26.25 -13.42
C ALA A 245 44.15 27.40 -12.39
N LEU A 246 45.11 27.38 -11.46
CA LEU A 246 45.36 28.44 -10.48
C LEU A 246 46.17 29.62 -11.07
N GLY A 247 46.41 29.65 -12.38
CA GLY A 247 47.13 30.75 -13.04
C GLY A 247 48.65 30.67 -12.94
N TRP A 248 49.22 29.55 -12.47
CA TRP A 248 50.65 29.27 -12.58
C TRP A 248 50.99 28.92 -14.05
N GLY A 249 51.07 29.93 -14.90
CA GLY A 249 51.84 29.86 -16.14
C GLY A 249 53.30 30.04 -15.76
N GLY A 250 54.17 29.09 -16.10
CA GLY A 250 55.61 29.13 -15.78
C GLY A 250 56.38 30.25 -16.50
N ASP A 251 55.93 31.49 -16.34
CA ASP A 251 56.40 32.68 -17.05
C ASP A 251 57.62 33.30 -16.36
N GLY A 252 58.64 32.46 -16.20
CA GLY A 252 60.01 32.94 -16.00
C GLY A 252 60.76 32.65 -17.29
N GLY A 253 60.65 33.59 -18.25
CA GLY A 253 61.29 33.65 -19.58
C GLY A 253 62.09 32.41 -20.02
N PHE A 254 61.76 31.87 -21.19
CA PHE A 254 62.34 30.66 -21.80
C PHE A 254 63.88 30.52 -21.64
N ALA A 255 64.61 31.64 -21.64
CA ALA A 255 66.06 31.69 -21.36
C ALA A 255 66.44 31.28 -19.92
N ALA A 256 65.74 31.79 -18.90
CA ALA A 256 66.00 31.48 -17.49
C ALA A 256 65.68 30.01 -17.15
N MET A 257 64.65 29.42 -17.78
CA MET A 257 64.37 27.98 -17.68
C MET A 257 65.49 27.14 -18.32
N ASN A 258 65.96 27.52 -19.51
CA ASN A 258 67.03 26.78 -20.20
C ASN A 258 68.37 26.83 -19.45
N HIS A 259 68.73 27.97 -18.86
CA HIS A 259 69.93 28.07 -18.01
C HIS A 259 69.79 27.18 -16.78
N LYS A 260 68.67 27.28 -16.04
CA LYS A 260 68.41 26.42 -14.87
C LYS A 260 68.39 24.93 -15.22
N GLN A 261 67.87 24.57 -16.39
CA GLN A 261 67.85 23.18 -16.84
C GLN A 261 69.26 22.66 -17.17
N LYS A 262 70.08 23.45 -17.85
CA LYS A 262 71.49 23.11 -18.13
C LYS A 262 72.30 23.00 -16.84
N ASP A 263 72.09 23.93 -15.89
CA ASP A 263 72.74 23.89 -14.58
C ASP A 263 72.33 22.64 -13.80
N MET A 264 71.04 22.28 -13.80
CA MET A 264 70.54 21.08 -13.14
C MET A 264 71.11 19.80 -13.77
N GLN A 265 71.21 19.74 -15.11
CA GLN A 265 71.85 18.62 -15.80
C GLN A 265 73.33 18.50 -15.45
N TYR A 266 74.04 19.64 -15.36
CA TYR A 266 75.43 19.66 -14.93
C TYR A 266 75.59 19.17 -13.48
N VAL A 267 74.74 19.63 -12.56
CA VAL A 267 74.71 19.18 -11.16
C VAL A 267 74.44 17.67 -11.07
N GLN A 268 73.46 17.15 -11.82
CA GLN A 268 73.17 15.72 -11.87
C GLN A 268 74.36 14.91 -12.39
N LYS A 269 75.01 15.37 -13.46
CA LYS A 269 76.20 14.73 -14.03
C LYS A 269 77.35 14.68 -13.03
N MET A 270 77.60 15.77 -12.31
CA MET A 270 78.63 15.84 -11.28
C MET A 270 78.30 14.94 -10.09
N LYS A 271 77.04 14.93 -9.63
CA LYS A 271 76.56 14.04 -8.56
C LYS A 271 76.77 12.57 -8.93
N ASN A 272 76.37 12.16 -10.13
CA ASN A 272 76.51 10.77 -10.60
C ASN A 272 77.99 10.37 -10.70
N LYS A 273 78.83 11.24 -11.27
CA LYS A 273 80.28 11.03 -11.35
C LYS A 273 80.91 10.89 -9.96
N TRP A 274 80.48 11.71 -9.01
CA TRP A 274 80.96 11.65 -7.63
C TRP A 274 80.51 10.37 -6.94
N MET A 275 79.22 10.00 -7.04
CA MET A 275 78.68 8.76 -6.48
C MET A 275 79.40 7.52 -7.05
N GLN A 276 79.66 7.49 -8.35
CA GLN A 276 80.40 6.39 -8.98
C GLN A 276 81.83 6.31 -8.46
N LYS A 277 82.55 7.44 -8.41
CA LYS A 277 83.92 7.48 -7.86
C LYS A 277 83.97 7.04 -6.40
N MET A 278 83.01 7.49 -5.60
CA MET A 278 82.91 7.13 -4.19
C MET A 278 82.60 5.63 -4.04
N GLY A 279 81.65 5.09 -4.82
CA GLY A 279 81.34 3.66 -4.84
C GLY A 279 82.53 2.79 -5.23
N MET A 280 83.29 3.18 -6.25
CA MET A 280 84.50 2.44 -6.67
C MET A 280 85.59 2.46 -5.59
N ARG A 281 85.78 3.58 -4.88
CA ARG A 281 86.70 3.67 -3.75
C ARG A 281 86.23 2.86 -2.54
N ASN A 282 84.92 2.81 -2.32
CA ASN A 282 84.34 2.04 -1.23
C ASN A 282 84.57 0.54 -1.37
N ASN A 283 84.69 0.01 -2.59
CA ASN A 283 85.02 -1.40 -2.81
C ASN A 283 86.35 -1.82 -2.17
N THR A 284 87.33 -0.93 -2.13
CA THR A 284 88.65 -1.21 -1.51
C THR A 284 88.72 -0.77 -0.05
N ILE A 285 88.04 0.34 0.30
CA ILE A 285 88.15 0.94 1.64
C ILE A 285 87.21 0.28 2.65
N LEU A 286 86.01 -0.15 2.23
CA LEU A 286 84.99 -0.69 3.15
C LEU A 286 85.02 -2.21 3.27
N GLN A 287 85.75 -2.93 2.41
CA GLN A 287 85.88 -4.38 2.46
C GLN A 287 87.09 -4.83 3.31
N ALA A 288 87.20 -4.34 4.55
CA ALA A 288 88.36 -4.59 5.43
C ALA A 288 88.61 -6.07 5.77
N HIS A 289 87.56 -6.90 5.74
CA HIS A 289 87.63 -8.34 6.02
C HIS A 289 87.05 -9.18 4.87
N PHE A 290 87.44 -8.88 3.63
CA PHE A 290 87.00 -9.63 2.46
C PHE A 290 87.53 -11.08 2.47
N ARG A 291 86.64 -12.07 2.33
CA ARG A 291 86.97 -13.51 2.29
C ARG A 291 86.63 -14.09 0.92
N LEU A 292 87.63 -14.65 0.23
CA LEU A 292 87.43 -15.38 -1.02
C LEU A 292 86.62 -16.66 -0.77
N GLN A 293 85.57 -16.87 -1.56
CA GLN A 293 84.68 -18.05 -1.44
C GLN A 293 85.22 -19.29 -2.15
N ILE A 294 86.03 -19.10 -3.20
CA ILE A 294 86.64 -20.20 -3.96
C ILE A 294 88.15 -20.08 -3.77
N MET A 295 88.77 -21.13 -3.23
CA MET A 295 90.21 -21.28 -3.15
C MET A 295 90.62 -22.19 -4.30
N PHE A 296 91.53 -21.71 -5.17
CA PHE A 296 92.14 -22.53 -6.23
C PHE A 296 93.20 -23.46 -5.66
#